data_AF-A0A3D2X676-F1
#
_entry.id   AF-A0A3D2X676-F1
#
_cell.length_a   1.000
_cell.length_b   1.000
_cell.length_c   1.000
_cell.angle_alpha   90.00
_cell.angle_beta   90.00
_cell.angle_gamma   90.00
#
_symmetry.space_group_name_H-M   'P 1'
#
loop_
_entity.id
_entity.type
_entity.pdbx_description
1 polymer ?
#
loop_
_entity_poly.entity_id
_entity_poly.type
_entity_poly.pdbx_seq_one_letter_code
_entity_poly.pdbx_strand_id
1 'polypeptide(L)'
;MQDNSGQWIDGFSTDAMKAALQRLKDAYSAGYIDKESITNGTKDCRNKFFDDKFGVFTYWAGTWASNLKNNLESSGKDGELVVLPPIAEMGSYIERQAPAWCITNKAENPAGIFKYFLEPMLDGGAVQTLWTYGVKGVHWDDKAETIKLSADKEVTFTEGQFHFLASLEKPDTLLTKNHLDPMLSFATYVDNADPGAGALNEVAKDSADKFNSWAVPAKMVVSNDTINEYNADLWDIRTQIITKVVTGSMSVEDGMNEYTSQSADMVQEILDSLNK
;
A
#
# COMPACT_ATOMS: atom_id res chain seq x y z
N MET A 1 -4.14 -19.06 6.93
CA MET A 1 -3.29 -19.28 5.73
C MET A 1 -3.53 -20.69 5.22
N GLN A 2 -3.09 -21.05 4.02
CA GLN A 2 -3.13 -22.46 3.59
C GLN A 2 -1.80 -23.15 3.87
N ASP A 3 -1.87 -24.39 4.31
CA ASP A 3 -0.70 -25.27 4.40
C ASP A 3 -0.28 -25.81 3.00
N ASN A 4 0.72 -26.70 2.99
CA ASN A 4 1.23 -27.31 1.75
C ASN A 4 0.23 -28.27 1.08
N SER A 5 -0.81 -28.71 1.78
CA SER A 5 -1.90 -29.53 1.22
C SER A 5 -3.02 -28.69 0.61
N GLY A 6 -2.99 -27.37 0.82
CA GLY A 6 -4.05 -26.45 0.42
C GLY A 6 -5.15 -26.28 1.48
N GLN A 7 -5.03 -26.94 2.63
CA GLN A 7 -5.97 -26.81 3.73
C GLN A 7 -5.76 -25.46 4.44
N TRP A 8 -6.85 -24.76 4.71
CA TRP A 8 -6.82 -23.56 5.55
C TRP A 8 -6.51 -23.95 7.00
N ILE A 9 -5.53 -23.25 7.56
CA ILE A 9 -5.09 -23.34 8.95
C ILE A 9 -5.07 -21.94 9.57
N ASP A 10 -5.18 -21.88 10.89
CA ASP A 10 -4.94 -20.65 11.62
C ASP A 10 -3.44 -20.34 11.69
N GLY A 11 -3.04 -19.26 11.03
CA GLY A 11 -1.64 -18.84 11.00
C GLY A 11 -1.14 -18.35 12.35
N PHE A 12 -2.02 -17.81 13.20
CA PHE A 12 -1.61 -17.22 14.48
C PHE A 12 -1.21 -18.28 15.50
N SER A 13 -1.85 -19.46 15.45
CA SER A 13 -1.55 -20.61 16.33
C SER A 13 -0.29 -21.39 15.94
N THR A 14 0.43 -21.00 14.88
CA THR A 14 1.59 -21.76 14.37
C THR A 14 2.89 -21.48 15.13
N ASP A 15 3.82 -22.44 15.10
CA ASP A 15 5.19 -22.23 15.59
C ASP A 15 5.92 -21.09 14.85
N ALA A 16 5.58 -20.87 13.57
CA ALA A 16 6.12 -19.76 12.80
C ALA A 16 5.68 -18.40 13.38
N MET A 17 4.41 -18.26 13.80
CA MET A 17 3.93 -17.06 14.49
C MET A 17 4.60 -16.91 15.86
N LYS A 18 4.73 -18.00 16.63
CA LYS A 18 5.45 -17.99 17.90
C LYS A 18 6.88 -17.46 17.75
N ALA A 19 7.61 -17.94 16.74
CA ALA A 19 8.95 -17.47 16.42
C ALA A 19 8.98 -16.00 15.95
N ALA A 20 7.99 -15.58 15.15
CA ALA A 20 7.87 -14.20 14.71
C ALA A 20 7.62 -13.23 15.88
N LEU A 21 6.72 -13.59 16.81
CA LEU A 21 6.47 -12.82 18.03
C LEU A 21 7.72 -12.68 18.90
N GLN A 22 8.50 -13.77 19.03
CA GLN A 22 9.77 -13.73 19.75
C GLN A 22 10.76 -12.77 19.09
N ARG A 23 10.94 -12.84 17.76
CA ARG A 23 11.81 -11.92 17.01
C ARG A 23 11.39 -10.46 17.17
N LEU A 24 10.08 -10.18 17.11
CA LEU A 24 9.56 -8.82 17.31
C LEU A 24 9.80 -8.31 18.73
N LYS A 25 9.57 -9.16 19.75
CA LYS A 25 9.86 -8.83 21.15
C LYS A 25 11.34 -8.55 21.39
N ASP A 26 12.22 -9.35 20.81
CA ASP A 26 13.67 -9.18 20.94
C ASP A 26 14.15 -7.91 20.23
N ALA A 27 13.69 -7.66 19.01
CA ALA A 27 14.01 -6.45 18.25
C ALA A 27 13.48 -5.18 18.95
N TYR A 28 12.26 -5.25 19.51
CA TYR A 28 11.72 -4.16 20.30
C TYR A 28 12.57 -3.94 21.55
N SER A 29 12.85 -4.99 22.34
CA SER A 29 13.69 -4.90 23.55
C SER A 29 15.07 -4.31 23.28
N ALA A 30 15.72 -4.73 22.18
CA ALA A 30 17.03 -4.25 21.75
C ALA A 30 17.02 -2.80 21.21
N GLY A 31 15.85 -2.20 21.00
CA GLY A 31 15.71 -0.84 20.47
C GLY A 31 15.86 -0.73 18.96
N TYR A 32 15.75 -1.85 18.23
CA TYR A 32 15.77 -1.86 16.75
C TYR A 32 14.43 -1.42 16.15
N ILE A 33 13.34 -1.58 16.91
CA ILE A 33 12.03 -1.03 16.59
C ILE A 33 11.82 0.21 17.47
N ASP A 34 11.29 1.28 16.88
CA ASP A 34 10.91 2.49 17.61
C ASP A 34 9.99 2.15 18.79
N LYS A 35 10.34 2.63 20.00
CA LYS A 35 9.51 2.42 21.19
C LYS A 35 8.16 3.10 21.09
N GLU A 36 8.04 4.10 20.23
CA GLU A 36 6.78 4.81 19.96
C GLU A 36 6.02 4.20 18.78
N SER A 37 6.45 3.06 18.21
CA SER A 37 5.83 2.46 17.02
C SER A 37 4.36 2.11 17.19
N ILE A 38 3.90 1.89 18.43
CA ILE A 38 2.51 1.53 18.75
C ILE A 38 1.60 2.77 18.72
N THR A 39 2.14 3.94 19.02
CA THR A 39 1.40 5.21 19.09
C THR A 39 1.62 6.10 17.88
N ASN A 40 2.68 5.86 17.10
CA ASN A 40 2.97 6.61 15.88
C ASN A 40 1.91 6.37 14.80
N GLY A 41 1.43 7.45 14.19
CA GLY A 41 0.75 7.38 12.90
C GLY A 41 1.73 7.39 11.73
N THR A 42 1.21 7.15 10.52
CA THR A 42 1.99 7.19 9.27
C THR A 42 2.70 8.54 9.04
N LYS A 43 2.14 9.64 9.54
CA LYS A 43 2.79 10.96 9.46
C LYS A 43 4.00 11.05 10.40
N ASP A 44 3.87 10.53 11.62
CA ASP A 44 4.94 10.59 12.62
C ASP A 44 6.16 9.78 12.17
N CYS A 45 5.93 8.58 11.62
CA CYS A 45 7.01 7.77 11.05
C CYS A 45 7.76 8.50 9.92
N ARG A 46 7.04 9.19 9.02
CA ARG A 46 7.66 9.97 7.93
C ARG A 46 8.46 11.15 8.47
N ASN A 47 7.90 11.91 9.40
CA ASN A 47 8.60 13.04 10.00
C ASN A 47 9.88 12.59 10.68
N LYS A 48 9.82 11.50 11.47
CA LYS A 48 10.99 10.91 12.10
C LYS A 48 12.03 10.41 11.10
N PHE A 49 11.60 9.80 9.98
CA PHE A 49 12.51 9.45 8.89
C PHE A 49 13.19 10.69 8.29
N PHE A 50 12.42 11.74 8.01
CA PHE A 50 12.97 13.01 7.52
C PHE A 50 13.84 13.71 8.55
N ASP A 51 13.63 13.50 9.85
CA ASP A 51 14.44 14.04 10.94
C ASP A 51 15.67 13.15 11.28
N ASP A 52 15.99 12.20 10.40
CA ASP A 52 17.14 11.28 10.53
C ASP A 52 17.09 10.46 11.83
N LYS A 53 15.88 10.03 12.24
CA LYS A 53 15.67 9.18 13.42
C LYS A 53 15.63 7.69 13.11
N PHE A 54 15.39 7.32 11.85
CA PHE A 54 15.36 5.93 11.38
C PHE A 54 16.11 5.78 10.07
N GLY A 55 16.87 4.69 9.93
CA GLY A 55 17.51 4.31 8.67
C GLY A 55 16.68 3.38 7.78
N VAL A 56 15.66 2.71 8.34
CA VAL A 56 14.82 1.74 7.61
C VAL A 56 13.39 1.82 8.12
N PHE A 57 12.41 1.86 7.21
CA PHE A 57 11.00 1.70 7.54
C PHE A 57 10.23 1.15 6.33
N THR A 58 9.09 0.52 6.58
CA THR A 58 8.23 -0.04 5.53
C THR A 58 7.30 1.04 4.97
N TYR A 59 7.24 1.17 3.65
CA TYR A 59 6.35 2.10 2.99
C TYR A 59 5.93 1.59 1.60
N TRP A 60 4.89 2.20 1.02
CA TRP A 60 4.41 1.89 -0.32
C TRP A 60 5.50 2.09 -1.37
N ALA A 61 5.67 1.10 -2.27
CA ALA A 61 6.48 1.23 -3.46
C ALA A 61 5.86 2.23 -4.46
N GLY A 62 6.62 2.62 -5.49
CA GLY A 62 6.13 3.52 -6.52
C GLY A 62 6.24 5.00 -6.15
N THR A 63 5.18 5.78 -6.35
CA THR A 63 5.15 7.25 -6.18
C THR A 63 5.68 7.73 -4.84
N TRP A 64 5.58 6.90 -3.80
CA TRP A 64 6.13 7.24 -2.50
C TRP A 64 7.66 7.21 -2.42
N ALA A 65 8.34 6.40 -3.23
CA ALA A 65 9.80 6.44 -3.31
C ALA A 65 10.28 7.82 -3.79
N SER A 66 9.69 8.34 -4.87
CA SER A 66 9.99 9.70 -5.34
C SER A 66 9.60 10.78 -4.33
N ASN A 67 8.47 10.61 -3.63
CA ASN A 67 8.07 11.56 -2.59
C ASN A 67 9.06 11.59 -1.43
N LEU A 68 9.51 10.42 -0.95
CA LEU A 68 10.48 10.34 0.14
C LEU A 68 11.80 10.99 -0.26
N LYS A 69 12.31 10.69 -1.46
CA LYS A 69 13.52 11.30 -2.02
C LYS A 69 13.40 12.83 -2.08
N ASN A 70 12.34 13.34 -2.72
CA ASN A 70 12.15 14.78 -2.89
C ASN A 70 12.03 15.51 -1.54
N ASN A 71 11.39 14.90 -0.53
CA ASN A 71 11.26 15.50 0.80
C ASN A 71 12.60 15.55 1.55
N LEU A 72 13.44 14.53 1.41
CA LEU A 72 14.80 14.54 1.96
C LEU A 72 15.64 15.65 1.33
N GLU A 73 15.66 15.72 0.00
CA GLU A 73 16.42 16.72 -0.76
C GLU A 73 15.94 18.15 -0.45
N SER A 74 14.63 18.36 -0.39
CA SER A 74 14.04 19.66 -0.01
C SER A 74 14.39 20.08 1.42
N SER A 75 14.73 19.12 2.28
CA SER A 75 15.19 19.36 3.65
C SER A 75 16.71 19.45 3.77
N GLY A 76 17.43 19.52 2.63
CA GLY A 76 18.90 19.57 2.59
C GLY A 76 19.60 18.27 2.98
N LYS A 77 18.89 17.13 2.93
CA LYS A 77 19.43 15.80 3.21
C LYS A 77 19.70 15.03 1.92
N ASP A 78 20.49 13.96 2.02
CA ASP A 78 20.69 13.02 0.92
C ASP A 78 19.36 12.32 0.59
N GLY A 79 19.02 12.29 -0.70
CA GLY A 79 17.80 11.66 -1.23
C GLY A 79 18.03 10.25 -1.78
N GLU A 80 19.19 9.64 -1.57
CA GLU A 80 19.41 8.24 -1.92
C GLU A 80 18.50 7.32 -1.10
N LEU A 81 17.76 6.45 -1.79
CA LEU A 81 16.88 5.46 -1.20
C LEU A 81 17.22 4.09 -1.78
N VAL A 82 17.37 3.10 -0.89
CA VAL A 82 17.61 1.71 -1.28
C VAL A 82 16.34 0.90 -1.03
N VAL A 83 15.76 0.36 -2.10
CA VAL A 83 14.66 -0.60 -1.99
C VAL A 83 15.23 -1.94 -1.53
N LEU A 84 14.80 -2.42 -0.38
CA LEU A 84 15.28 -3.69 0.18
C LEU A 84 14.60 -4.87 -0.53
N PRO A 85 15.35 -5.92 -0.94
CA PRO A 85 14.75 -7.16 -1.38
C PRO A 85 14.13 -7.95 -0.21
N PRO A 86 13.22 -8.91 -0.47
CA PRO A 86 12.76 -9.83 0.56
C PRO A 86 13.93 -10.54 1.25
N ILE A 87 13.83 -10.73 2.57
CA ILE A 87 14.80 -11.54 3.30
C ILE A 87 14.71 -13.00 2.88
N ALA A 88 15.84 -13.72 2.94
CA ALA A 88 15.96 -15.09 2.45
C ALA A 88 14.92 -16.04 3.08
N GLU A 89 14.57 -15.84 4.35
CA GLU A 89 13.60 -16.67 5.06
C GLU A 89 12.16 -16.49 4.57
N MET A 90 11.84 -15.34 3.98
CA MET A 90 10.50 -15.04 3.44
C MET A 90 10.40 -15.31 1.94
N GLY A 91 11.51 -15.17 1.21
CA GLY A 91 11.61 -15.40 -0.23
C GLY A 91 10.95 -14.32 -1.10
N SER A 92 9.74 -13.88 -0.73
CA SER A 92 8.95 -12.90 -1.48
C SER A 92 8.23 -11.92 -0.57
N TYR A 93 7.92 -10.73 -1.10
CA TYR A 93 6.92 -9.86 -0.48
C TYR A 93 5.50 -10.40 -0.74
N ILE A 94 4.56 -10.04 0.13
CA ILE A 94 3.15 -10.39 -0.04
C ILE A 94 2.39 -9.13 -0.47
N GLU A 95 1.88 -9.14 -1.70
CA GLU A 95 1.04 -8.07 -2.23
C GLU A 95 -0.43 -8.34 -1.85
N ARG A 96 -1.07 -7.39 -1.16
CA ARG A 96 -2.50 -7.48 -0.84
C ARG A 96 -3.29 -6.65 -1.85
N GLN A 97 -4.48 -7.15 -2.22
CA GLN A 97 -5.35 -6.45 -3.16
C GLN A 97 -5.71 -5.05 -2.64
N ALA A 98 -5.55 -4.05 -3.51
CA ALA A 98 -5.93 -2.68 -3.24
C ALA A 98 -7.46 -2.53 -3.08
N PRO A 99 -7.96 -1.45 -2.44
CA PRO A 99 -9.38 -1.15 -2.38
C PRO A 99 -10.02 -1.17 -3.77
N ALA A 100 -11.16 -1.86 -3.90
CA ALA A 100 -11.89 -2.01 -5.15
C ALA A 100 -13.17 -1.16 -5.16
N TRP A 101 -13.61 -0.78 -6.35
CA TRP A 101 -14.94 -0.20 -6.57
C TRP A 101 -15.94 -1.35 -6.75
N CYS A 102 -17.06 -1.29 -6.03
CA CYS A 102 -18.07 -2.35 -6.04
C CYS A 102 -19.43 -1.81 -6.44
N ILE A 103 -20.21 -2.61 -7.18
CA ILE A 103 -21.62 -2.33 -7.47
C ILE A 103 -22.47 -2.99 -6.39
N THR A 104 -23.28 -2.19 -5.68
CA THR A 104 -24.14 -2.72 -4.63
C THR A 104 -25.32 -3.50 -5.22
N ASN A 105 -25.85 -4.47 -4.47
CA ASN A 105 -27.05 -5.23 -4.86
C ASN A 105 -28.34 -4.37 -4.95
N LYS A 106 -28.31 -3.14 -4.42
CA LYS A 106 -29.42 -2.17 -4.51
C LYS A 106 -29.35 -1.30 -5.77
N ALA A 107 -28.31 -1.43 -6.59
CA ALA A 107 -28.21 -0.68 -7.83
C ALA A 107 -29.36 -1.05 -8.77
N GLU A 108 -30.12 -0.06 -9.22
CA GLU A 108 -31.25 -0.27 -10.15
C GLU A 108 -30.78 -0.71 -11.55
N ASN A 109 -29.58 -0.29 -11.97
CA ASN A 109 -28.99 -0.65 -13.25
C ASN A 109 -27.50 -1.05 -13.11
N PRO A 110 -27.19 -2.22 -12.53
CA PRO A 110 -25.81 -2.65 -12.31
C PRO A 110 -25.05 -2.86 -13.61
N ALA A 111 -25.71 -3.38 -14.66
CA ALA A 111 -25.10 -3.55 -15.98
C ALA A 111 -24.70 -2.21 -16.61
N GLY A 112 -25.53 -1.18 -16.46
CA GLY A 112 -25.22 0.17 -16.95
C GLY A 112 -24.08 0.83 -16.18
N ILE A 113 -24.03 0.68 -14.85
CA ILE A 113 -22.91 1.19 -14.03
C ILE A 113 -21.60 0.55 -14.47
N PHE A 114 -21.58 -0.77 -14.67
CA PHE A 114 -20.39 -1.43 -15.18
C PHE A 114 -20.03 -0.89 -16.57
N LYS A 115 -20.97 -0.94 -17.52
CA LYS A 115 -20.72 -0.66 -18.94
C LYS A 115 -20.31 0.78 -19.23
N TYR A 116 -20.95 1.74 -18.57
CA TYR A 116 -20.80 3.16 -18.92
C TYR A 116 -19.92 3.95 -17.95
N PHE A 117 -19.58 3.36 -16.80
CA PHE A 117 -18.81 4.06 -15.78
C PHE A 117 -17.56 3.31 -15.37
N LEU A 118 -17.63 2.03 -14.96
CA LEU A 118 -16.45 1.28 -14.50
C LEU A 118 -15.57 0.78 -15.65
N GLU A 119 -16.15 0.11 -16.65
CA GLU A 119 -15.41 -0.42 -17.80
C GLU A 119 -14.62 0.67 -18.53
N PRO A 120 -15.18 1.87 -18.79
CA PRO A 120 -14.45 2.93 -19.48
C PRO A 120 -13.28 3.52 -18.68
N MET A 121 -13.20 3.29 -17.36
CA MET A 121 -12.06 3.78 -16.55
C MET A 121 -10.71 3.26 -17.06
N LEU A 122 -10.73 2.14 -17.77
CA LEU A 122 -9.57 1.43 -18.31
C LEU A 122 -9.76 1.08 -19.80
N ASP A 123 -10.40 1.97 -20.56
CA ASP A 123 -10.66 1.79 -22.00
C ASP A 123 -9.44 2.01 -22.92
N GLY A 124 -8.30 2.38 -22.35
CA GLY A 124 -7.09 2.77 -23.08
C GLY A 124 -7.24 4.09 -23.87
N GLY A 125 -8.33 4.82 -23.69
CA GLY A 125 -8.70 5.97 -24.50
C GLY A 125 -8.90 7.25 -23.68
N ALA A 126 -9.84 8.07 -24.15
CA ALA A 126 -10.11 9.37 -23.55
C ALA A 126 -10.66 9.25 -22.12
N VAL A 127 -11.46 8.22 -21.82
CA VAL A 127 -12.04 8.07 -20.49
C VAL A 127 -10.97 7.62 -19.49
N GLN A 128 -10.12 6.64 -19.84
CA GLN A 128 -8.95 6.30 -19.03
C GLN A 128 -8.02 7.50 -18.81
N THR A 129 -7.81 8.35 -19.83
CA THR A 129 -7.02 9.60 -19.69
C THR A 129 -7.62 10.52 -18.63
N LEU A 130 -8.94 10.71 -18.60
CA LEU A 130 -9.60 11.52 -17.58
C LEU A 130 -9.45 10.91 -16.17
N TRP A 131 -9.56 9.60 -16.04
CA TRP A 131 -9.41 8.92 -14.74
C TRP A 131 -7.97 8.90 -14.24
N THR A 132 -6.98 8.88 -15.14
CA THR A 132 -5.55 8.78 -14.81
C THR A 132 -4.92 10.16 -14.64
N TYR A 133 -5.22 11.11 -15.52
CA TYR A 133 -4.56 12.42 -15.59
C TYR A 133 -5.50 13.59 -15.29
N GLY A 134 -6.81 13.42 -15.48
CA GLY A 134 -7.79 14.49 -15.33
C GLY A 134 -7.98 15.31 -16.61
N VAL A 135 -8.58 16.49 -16.45
CA VAL A 135 -8.92 17.39 -17.55
C VAL A 135 -7.69 18.21 -17.98
N LYS A 136 -7.38 18.20 -19.29
CA LYS A 136 -6.32 19.04 -19.88
C LYS A 136 -6.60 20.53 -19.65
N GLY A 137 -5.59 21.31 -19.31
CA GLY A 137 -5.68 22.71 -18.92
C GLY A 137 -6.19 22.95 -17.49
N VAL A 138 -6.53 21.90 -16.74
CA VAL A 138 -6.93 21.97 -15.32
C VAL A 138 -6.01 21.13 -14.44
N HIS A 139 -5.75 19.89 -14.85
CA HIS A 139 -4.95 18.92 -14.07
C HIS A 139 -3.60 18.63 -14.72
N TRP A 140 -3.52 18.72 -16.05
CA TRP A 140 -2.31 18.51 -16.84
C TRP A 140 -2.33 19.38 -18.09
N ASP A 141 -1.18 19.61 -18.70
CA ASP A 141 -1.04 20.29 -19.99
C ASP A 141 0.18 19.73 -20.76
N ASP A 142 0.34 20.16 -22.00
CA ASP A 142 1.51 19.88 -22.83
C ASP A 142 2.06 21.13 -23.53
N LYS A 143 1.52 22.32 -23.23
CA LYS A 143 2.02 23.58 -23.78
C LYS A 143 3.31 24.05 -23.09
N ALA A 144 4.06 24.91 -23.74
CA ALA A 144 5.17 25.60 -23.09
C ALA A 144 4.64 26.56 -22.01
N GLU A 145 5.04 26.36 -20.76
CA GLU A 145 4.68 27.23 -19.65
C GLU A 145 5.63 27.13 -18.46
N THR A 146 5.58 28.13 -17.59
CA THR A 146 6.28 28.13 -16.30
C THR A 146 5.24 28.11 -15.18
N ILE A 147 5.25 27.06 -14.39
CA ILE A 147 4.37 26.89 -13.23
C ILE A 147 5.11 27.36 -11.99
N LYS A 148 4.59 28.42 -11.37
CA LYS A 148 5.07 28.90 -10.08
C LYS A 148 4.34 28.17 -8.95
N LEU A 149 5.07 27.33 -8.21
CA LEU A 149 4.56 26.56 -7.08
C LEU A 149 4.68 27.34 -5.76
N SER A 150 5.78 28.08 -5.59
CA SER A 150 5.96 28.95 -4.43
C SER A 150 6.77 30.20 -4.81
N ALA A 151 7.13 31.03 -3.82
CA ALA A 151 7.99 32.19 -4.05
C ALA A 151 9.35 31.78 -4.65
N ASP A 152 9.88 30.63 -4.23
CA ASP A 152 11.23 30.15 -4.52
C ASP A 152 11.26 28.89 -5.39
N LYS A 153 10.09 28.43 -5.86
CA LYS A 153 9.97 27.20 -6.66
C LYS A 153 9.10 27.44 -7.89
N GLU A 154 9.72 27.31 -9.05
CA GLU A 154 9.04 27.27 -10.34
C GLU A 154 9.59 26.12 -11.18
N VAL A 155 8.75 25.60 -12.08
CA VAL A 155 9.13 24.56 -13.03
C VAL A 155 8.71 25.02 -14.41
N THR A 156 9.62 24.93 -15.38
CA THR A 156 9.36 25.32 -16.77
C THR A 156 9.29 24.09 -17.65
N PHE A 157 8.27 24.06 -18.51
CA PHE A 157 8.00 23.00 -19.46
C PHE A 157 8.06 23.53 -20.88
N THR A 158 8.44 22.66 -21.82
CA THR A 158 8.52 23.00 -23.24
C THR A 158 7.27 22.52 -23.99
N GLU A 159 7.00 23.12 -25.15
CA GLU A 159 5.89 22.72 -26.01
C GLU A 159 5.96 21.23 -26.36
N GLY A 160 4.83 20.53 -26.24
CA GLY A 160 4.69 19.09 -26.42
C GLY A 160 5.09 18.23 -25.23
N GLN A 161 5.61 18.81 -24.14
CA GLN A 161 6.00 18.06 -22.94
C GLN A 161 4.79 17.90 -22.01
N PHE A 162 4.25 16.68 -21.91
CA PHE A 162 3.23 16.38 -20.90
C PHE A 162 3.75 16.73 -19.50
N HIS A 163 2.96 17.46 -18.75
CA HIS A 163 3.22 17.77 -17.36
C HIS A 163 1.92 17.99 -16.58
N PHE A 164 1.96 17.66 -15.30
CA PHE A 164 0.87 17.97 -14.40
C PHE A 164 0.87 19.46 -14.03
N LEU A 165 -0.32 19.99 -13.73
CA LEU A 165 -0.51 21.33 -13.20
C LEU A 165 -0.48 21.31 -11.67
N ALA A 166 -0.41 22.50 -11.06
CA ALA A 166 -0.48 22.65 -9.62
C ALA A 166 -1.79 22.10 -9.06
N SER A 167 -1.74 21.44 -7.90
CA SER A 167 -2.95 20.95 -7.23
C SER A 167 -3.83 22.12 -6.80
N LEU A 168 -5.14 22.02 -7.08
CA LEU A 168 -6.12 23.01 -6.63
C LEU A 168 -6.26 23.05 -5.10
N GLU A 169 -5.99 21.94 -4.42
CA GLU A 169 -6.00 21.85 -2.95
C GLU A 169 -4.67 22.30 -2.34
N LYS A 170 -3.55 22.00 -3.01
CA LYS A 170 -2.19 22.29 -2.55
C LYS A 170 -1.36 22.93 -3.66
N PRO A 171 -1.53 24.23 -3.93
CA PRO A 171 -0.93 24.91 -5.08
C PRO A 171 0.60 24.92 -5.11
N ASP A 172 1.24 24.57 -4.00
CA ASP A 172 2.70 24.41 -3.85
C ASP A 172 3.25 23.08 -4.37
N THR A 173 2.37 22.20 -4.86
CA THR A 173 2.73 20.88 -5.39
C THR A 173 2.08 20.64 -6.75
N LEU A 174 2.80 19.95 -7.64
CA LEU A 174 2.21 19.41 -8.87
C LEU A 174 1.37 18.18 -8.54
N LEU A 175 0.31 17.98 -9.32
CA LEU A 175 -0.36 16.68 -9.36
C LEU A 175 0.61 15.60 -9.85
N THR A 176 0.31 14.35 -9.50
CA THR A 176 1.07 13.17 -9.98
C THR A 176 0.16 12.15 -10.65
N LYS A 177 -1.15 12.34 -10.48
CA LYS A 177 -2.26 11.57 -11.03
C LYS A 177 -3.57 12.29 -10.72
N ASN A 178 -4.64 11.82 -11.35
CA ASN A 178 -6.00 12.02 -10.87
C ASN A 178 -6.38 10.86 -9.92
N HIS A 179 -7.37 10.03 -10.27
CA HIS A 179 -7.82 8.94 -9.41
C HIS A 179 -6.99 7.66 -9.62
N LEU A 180 -6.76 7.28 -10.87
CA LEU A 180 -5.97 6.10 -11.21
C LEU A 180 -4.48 6.45 -11.21
N ASP A 181 -3.70 5.60 -10.55
CA ASP A 181 -2.24 5.70 -10.63
C ASP A 181 -1.78 5.13 -11.97
N PRO A 182 -1.10 5.92 -12.83
CA PRO A 182 -0.65 5.45 -14.14
C PRO A 182 0.28 4.24 -14.05
N MET A 183 1.02 4.06 -12.94
CA MET A 183 1.89 2.89 -12.76
C MET A 183 1.15 1.63 -12.28
N LEU A 184 -0.11 1.75 -11.84
CA LEU A 184 -0.93 0.63 -11.38
C LEU A 184 -2.02 0.25 -12.38
N SER A 185 -2.09 0.91 -13.54
CA SER A 185 -3.03 0.55 -14.59
C SER A 185 -2.62 -0.76 -15.27
N PHE A 186 -3.53 -1.72 -15.34
CA PHE A 186 -3.31 -2.97 -16.07
C PHE A 186 -3.72 -2.89 -17.54
N ALA A 187 -4.54 -1.90 -17.91
CA ALA A 187 -4.97 -1.69 -19.29
C ALA A 187 -3.98 -0.83 -20.05
N THR A 188 -3.62 -1.30 -21.25
CA THR A 188 -2.75 -0.56 -22.17
C THR A 188 -3.56 0.51 -22.90
N TYR A 189 -2.98 1.68 -23.08
CA TYR A 189 -3.54 2.69 -23.96
C TYR A 189 -3.67 2.18 -25.40
N VAL A 190 -4.76 2.53 -26.08
CA VAL A 190 -4.95 2.24 -27.50
C VAL A 190 -3.78 2.85 -28.28
N ASP A 191 -3.26 2.10 -29.25
CA ASP A 191 -2.08 2.46 -30.04
C ASP A 191 -0.82 2.77 -29.20
N ASN A 192 -0.77 2.32 -27.94
CA ASN A 192 0.26 2.67 -26.96
C ASN A 192 0.44 4.18 -26.75
N ALA A 193 -0.62 4.96 -26.97
CA ALA A 193 -0.59 6.41 -26.94
C ALA A 193 -0.90 6.99 -25.55
N ASP A 194 -0.25 6.48 -24.50
CA ASP A 194 -0.35 7.09 -23.17
C ASP A 194 0.35 8.46 -23.20
N PRO A 195 -0.39 9.59 -23.06
CA PRO A 195 0.21 10.92 -23.12
C PRO A 195 1.15 11.20 -21.94
N GLY A 196 0.97 10.52 -20.80
CA GLY A 196 1.71 10.77 -19.56
C GLY A 196 2.83 9.76 -19.27
N ALA A 197 2.98 8.69 -20.06
CA ALA A 197 3.95 7.62 -19.80
C ALA A 197 5.41 8.13 -19.67
N GLY A 198 5.77 9.13 -20.47
CA GLY A 198 7.09 9.77 -20.45
C GLY A 198 7.34 10.66 -19.22
N ALA A 199 6.28 11.13 -18.55
CA ALA A 199 6.37 12.01 -17.39
C ALA A 199 6.45 11.26 -16.04
N LEU A 200 6.33 9.93 -16.07
CA LEU A 200 6.42 9.09 -14.88
C LEU A 200 7.86 9.07 -14.32
N ASN A 201 7.97 9.36 -13.02
CA ASN A 201 9.24 9.47 -12.31
C ASN A 201 10.03 8.14 -12.31
N GLU A 202 11.31 8.19 -12.67
CA GLU A 202 12.17 7.00 -12.77
C GLU A 202 12.40 6.29 -11.43
N VAL A 203 12.53 7.03 -10.33
CA VAL A 203 12.70 6.47 -8.97
C VAL A 203 11.42 5.73 -8.54
N ALA A 204 10.26 6.29 -8.88
CA ALA A 204 8.99 5.63 -8.64
C ALA A 204 8.85 4.34 -9.48
N LYS A 205 9.19 4.39 -10.76
CA LYS A 205 9.19 3.22 -11.67
C LYS A 205 10.09 2.10 -11.15
N ASP A 206 11.36 2.41 -10.87
CA ASP A 206 12.32 1.43 -10.35
C ASP A 206 11.85 0.78 -9.04
N SER A 207 11.27 1.58 -8.14
CA SER A 207 10.69 1.05 -6.90
C SER A 207 9.51 0.12 -7.14
N ALA A 208 8.59 0.48 -8.04
CA ALA A 208 7.44 -0.34 -8.38
C ALA A 208 7.88 -1.63 -9.09
N ASP A 209 8.77 -1.55 -10.08
CA ASP A 209 9.26 -2.71 -10.83
C ASP A 209 9.98 -3.72 -9.94
N LYS A 210 10.83 -3.24 -9.02
CA LYS A 210 11.48 -4.09 -8.01
C LYS A 210 10.45 -4.79 -7.14
N PHE A 211 9.50 -4.05 -6.55
CA PHE A 211 8.46 -4.64 -5.73
C PHE A 211 7.66 -5.69 -6.51
N ASN A 212 7.18 -5.36 -7.70
CA ASN A 212 6.41 -6.26 -8.56
C ASN A 212 7.19 -7.53 -8.94
N SER A 213 8.51 -7.43 -9.13
CA SER A 213 9.37 -8.57 -9.42
C SER A 213 9.62 -9.50 -8.22
N TRP A 214 9.44 -8.99 -7.00
CA TRP A 214 9.73 -9.69 -5.74
C TRP A 214 8.47 -10.14 -5.00
N ALA A 215 7.33 -9.54 -5.31
CA ALA A 215 6.08 -9.80 -4.64
C ALA A 215 5.32 -10.97 -5.27
N VAL A 216 4.58 -11.68 -4.42
CA VAL A 216 3.55 -12.63 -4.85
C VAL A 216 2.20 -12.17 -4.30
N PRO A 217 1.10 -12.38 -5.04
CA PRO A 217 -0.22 -12.01 -4.56
C PRO A 217 -0.56 -12.81 -3.31
N ALA A 218 -1.11 -12.14 -2.31
CA ALA A 218 -1.68 -12.78 -1.14
C ALA A 218 -2.78 -13.76 -1.58
N LYS A 219 -2.79 -14.95 -0.98
CA LYS A 219 -3.89 -15.90 -1.19
C LYS A 219 -5.19 -15.25 -0.73
N MET A 220 -6.15 -15.15 -1.65
CA MET A 220 -7.47 -14.62 -1.34
C MET A 220 -8.22 -15.58 -0.43
N VAL A 221 -8.73 -15.04 0.68
CA VAL A 221 -9.71 -15.73 1.51
C VAL A 221 -11.08 -15.28 1.02
N VAL A 222 -11.88 -16.21 0.51
CA VAL A 222 -13.28 -15.90 0.15
C VAL A 222 -14.03 -15.69 1.45
N SER A 223 -14.46 -14.45 1.70
CA SER A 223 -15.23 -14.15 2.91
C SER A 223 -16.57 -14.86 2.88
N ASN A 224 -17.05 -15.26 4.05
CA ASN A 224 -18.36 -15.87 4.28
C ASN A 224 -18.94 -15.33 5.58
N ASP A 225 -20.19 -15.68 5.88
CA ASP A 225 -20.91 -15.16 7.06
C ASP A 225 -20.16 -15.47 8.37
N THR A 226 -19.63 -16.69 8.53
CA THR A 226 -18.86 -17.10 9.72
C THR A 226 -17.58 -16.28 9.90
N ILE A 227 -16.85 -16.00 8.82
CA ILE A 227 -15.67 -15.13 8.88
C ILE A 227 -16.08 -13.70 9.26
N ASN A 228 -17.14 -13.16 8.64
CA ASN A 228 -17.60 -11.81 8.91
C ASN A 228 -18.08 -11.65 10.37
N GLU A 229 -18.64 -12.70 10.96
CA GLU A 229 -19.07 -12.72 12.36
C GLU A 229 -17.88 -12.56 13.32
N TYR A 230 -16.80 -13.31 13.13
CA TYR A 230 -15.70 -13.37 14.11
C TYR A 230 -14.44 -12.54 13.76
N ASN A 231 -14.32 -12.02 12.54
CA ASN A 231 -13.07 -11.40 12.11
C ASN A 231 -12.69 -10.15 12.93
N ALA A 232 -13.66 -9.36 13.39
CA ALA A 232 -13.41 -8.19 14.24
C ALA A 232 -12.86 -8.62 15.62
N ASP A 233 -13.50 -9.59 16.27
CA ASP A 233 -13.08 -10.09 17.59
C ASP A 233 -11.68 -10.73 17.51
N LEU A 234 -11.43 -11.56 16.50
CA LEU A 234 -10.12 -12.16 16.27
C LEU A 234 -9.04 -11.10 16.00
N TRP A 235 -9.37 -10.02 15.29
CA TRP A 235 -8.45 -8.91 15.06
C TRP A 235 -8.05 -8.21 16.37
N ASP A 236 -9.04 -7.96 17.23
CA ASP A 236 -8.81 -7.32 18.53
C ASP A 236 -7.96 -8.21 19.45
N ILE A 237 -8.28 -9.50 19.55
CA ILE A 237 -7.50 -10.48 20.33
C ILE A 237 -6.05 -10.50 19.84
N ARG A 238 -5.82 -10.67 18.53
CA ARG A 238 -4.47 -10.72 17.94
C ARG A 238 -3.69 -9.43 18.21
N THR A 239 -4.31 -8.28 18.01
CA THR A 239 -3.65 -6.98 18.17
C THR A 239 -3.25 -6.74 19.63
N GLN A 240 -4.13 -7.08 20.58
CA GLN A 240 -3.83 -6.98 22.01
C GLN A 240 -2.67 -7.91 22.41
N ILE A 241 -2.69 -9.16 21.97
CA ILE A 241 -1.65 -10.14 22.29
C ILE A 241 -0.31 -9.73 21.69
N ILE A 242 -0.27 -9.38 20.39
CA ILE A 242 0.95 -8.88 19.74
C ILE A 242 1.52 -7.69 20.55
N THR A 243 0.67 -6.73 20.92
CA THR A 243 1.09 -5.54 21.68
C THR A 243 1.69 -5.91 23.03
N LYS A 244 0.99 -6.73 23.83
CA LYS A 244 1.47 -7.15 25.16
C LYS A 244 2.78 -7.95 25.07
N VAL A 245 2.89 -8.85 24.11
CA VAL A 245 4.09 -9.69 23.91
C VAL A 245 5.28 -8.85 23.47
N VAL A 246 5.12 -8.02 22.43
CA VAL A 246 6.21 -7.23 21.84
C VAL A 246 6.71 -6.17 22.83
N THR A 247 5.82 -5.54 23.60
CA THR A 247 6.21 -4.56 24.64
C THR A 247 6.81 -5.19 25.89
N GLY A 248 6.81 -6.53 26.00
CA GLY A 248 7.35 -7.26 27.14
C GLY A 248 6.40 -7.38 28.34
N SER A 249 5.16 -6.92 28.22
CA SER A 249 4.12 -7.08 29.26
C SER A 249 3.61 -8.51 29.38
N MET A 250 3.97 -9.39 28.44
CA MET A 250 3.56 -10.80 28.38
C MET A 250 4.69 -11.66 27.77
N SER A 251 4.77 -12.92 28.18
CA SER A 251 5.66 -13.89 27.52
C SER A 251 5.06 -14.35 26.19
N VAL A 252 5.88 -14.82 25.26
CA VAL A 252 5.37 -15.35 23.99
C VAL A 252 4.45 -16.56 24.24
N GLU A 253 4.82 -17.44 25.18
CA GLU A 253 4.04 -18.62 25.51
C GLU A 253 2.68 -18.28 26.12
N ASP A 254 2.64 -17.35 27.07
CA ASP A 254 1.38 -16.87 27.64
C ASP A 254 0.51 -16.22 26.58
N GLY A 255 1.09 -15.47 25.64
CA GLY A 255 0.35 -14.88 24.52
C GLY A 255 -0.28 -15.92 23.59
N MET A 256 0.45 -16.98 23.25
CA MET A 256 -0.09 -18.08 22.44
C MET A 256 -1.21 -18.84 23.18
N ASN A 257 -1.04 -19.05 24.48
CA ASN A 257 -2.04 -19.70 25.33
C ASN A 257 -3.30 -18.83 25.48
N GLU A 258 -3.13 -17.52 25.70
CA GLU A 258 -4.22 -16.55 25.79
C GLU A 258 -5.01 -16.48 24.48
N TYR A 259 -4.31 -16.45 23.33
CA TYR A 259 -4.94 -16.50 22.02
C TYR A 259 -5.78 -17.76 21.86
N THR A 260 -5.19 -18.93 22.12
CA THR A 260 -5.89 -20.22 21.96
C THR A 260 -7.13 -20.28 22.85
N SER A 261 -7.01 -19.90 24.12
CA SER A 261 -8.11 -19.89 25.09
C SER A 261 -9.28 -18.99 24.66
N GLN A 262 -8.98 -17.83 24.06
CA GLN A 262 -10.01 -16.87 23.66
C GLN A 262 -10.58 -17.09 22.26
N SER A 263 -9.88 -17.81 21.39
CA SER A 263 -10.21 -17.87 19.96
C SER A 263 -10.50 -19.26 19.41
N ALA A 264 -10.26 -20.35 20.16
CA ALA A 264 -10.34 -21.71 19.65
C ALA A 264 -11.66 -22.02 18.91
N ASP A 265 -12.80 -21.70 19.53
CA ASP A 265 -14.13 -21.99 18.93
C ASP A 265 -14.36 -21.16 17.66
N MET A 266 -14.10 -19.84 17.72
CA MET A 266 -14.22 -18.94 16.56
C MET A 266 -13.31 -19.38 15.39
N VAL A 267 -12.07 -19.77 15.70
CA VAL A 267 -11.11 -20.26 14.72
C VAL A 267 -11.60 -21.56 14.11
N GLN A 268 -12.05 -22.52 14.92
CA GLN A 268 -12.52 -23.81 14.42
C GLN A 268 -13.71 -23.65 13.48
N GLU A 269 -14.69 -22.83 13.85
CA GLU A 269 -15.86 -22.57 12.99
C GLU A 269 -15.47 -21.93 11.65
N ILE A 270 -14.52 -20.97 11.66
CA ILE A 270 -13.99 -20.40 10.43
C ILE A 270 -13.29 -21.48 9.59
N LEU A 271 -12.43 -22.31 10.19
CA LEU A 271 -11.70 -23.35 9.45
C LEU A 271 -12.64 -24.40 8.86
N ASP A 272 -13.67 -24.79 9.60
CA ASP A 272 -14.73 -25.68 9.11
C ASP A 272 -15.52 -25.03 7.98
N SER A 273 -15.73 -23.71 7.99
CA SER A 273 -16.38 -22.99 6.90
C SER A 273 -15.51 -22.93 5.63
N LEU A 274 -14.20 -22.84 5.79
CA LEU A 274 -13.23 -22.66 4.70
C LEU A 274 -12.76 -23.95 4.05
N ASN A 275 -12.79 -25.07 4.77
CA ASN A 275 -12.30 -26.38 4.32
C ASN A 275 -13.42 -27.34 3.88
N LYS A 276 -14.59 -26.79 3.53
CA LYS A 276 -15.67 -27.54 2.87
C LYS A 276 -15.38 -27.74 1.39
#